data_AF-A0A4D6HE25-F1
#
_entry.id   AF-A0A4D6HE25-F1
#
_cell.length_a   1.000
_cell.length_b   1.000
_cell.length_c   1.000
_cell.angle_alpha   90.00
_cell.angle_beta   90.00
_cell.angle_gamma   90.00
#
_symmetry.space_group_name_H-M   'P 1'
#
loop_
_entity.id
_entity.type
_entity.pdbx_description
1 polymer ?
#
loop_
_entity_poly.entity_id
_entity_poly.type
_entity_poly.pdbx_seq_one_letter_code
_entity_poly.pdbx_strand_id
1 'polypeptide(L)' 'MDRTEEFHPQDWLLIAEALSQWRLELRHFEPERADRAAELIERISDKQGLDSVCIVAQINKEWSG' A
#
# COMPACT_ATOMS: atom_id res chain seq x y z
N MET A 1 17.94 -11.73 7.63
CA MET A 1 17.72 -10.88 6.46
C MET A 1 16.23 -10.63 6.36
N ASP A 2 15.84 -9.38 6.54
CA ASP A 2 14.45 -8.94 6.45
C ASP A 2 14.08 -8.96 4.96
N ARG A 3 13.18 -9.87 4.55
CA ARG A 3 12.80 -10.06 3.13
C ARG A 3 12.16 -8.81 2.52
N THR A 4 11.89 -7.79 3.32
CA THR A 4 11.38 -6.50 2.84
C THR A 4 12.46 -5.63 2.19
N GLU A 5 13.75 -5.99 2.29
CA GLU A 5 14.86 -5.30 1.60
C GLU A 5 15.00 -5.67 0.10
N GLU A 6 14.24 -6.66 -0.41
CA GLU A 6 14.30 -7.10 -1.81
C GLU A 6 13.25 -6.47 -2.73
N PHE A 7 12.32 -5.67 -2.18
CA PHE A 7 11.24 -5.08 -2.98
C PHE A 7 11.68 -3.77 -3.65
N HIS A 8 11.42 -3.68 -4.95
CA HIS A 8 11.57 -2.46 -5.72
C HIS A 8 10.56 -1.41 -5.20
N PRO A 9 10.85 -0.10 -5.26
CA PRO A 9 9.91 0.94 -4.84
C PRO A 9 8.50 0.83 -5.46
N GLN A 10 8.41 0.29 -6.69
CA GLN A 10 7.11 0.05 -7.33
C GLN A 10 6.33 -1.14 -6.73
N ASP A 11 7.00 -2.16 -6.18
CA ASP A 11 6.32 -3.24 -5.45
C ASP A 11 5.55 -2.68 -4.24
N TRP A 12 6.17 -1.74 -3.52
CA TRP A 12 5.53 -1.10 -2.38
C TRP A 12 4.31 -0.27 -2.77
N LEU A 13 4.35 0.39 -3.93
CA LEU A 13 3.21 1.11 -4.47
C LEU A 13 2.06 0.16 -4.83
N LEU A 14 2.34 -0.99 -5.46
CA LEU A 14 1.33 -2.00 -5.74
C LEU A 14 0.73 -2.60 -4.47
N ILE A 15 1.55 -2.92 -3.47
CA ILE A 15 1.09 -3.44 -2.18
C ILE A 15 0.17 -2.42 -1.48
N ALA A 16 0.58 -1.14 -1.47
CA ALA A 16 -0.21 -0.08 -0.83
C ALA A 16 -1.52 0.19 -1.58
N GLU A 17 -1.53 0.12 -2.92
CA GLU A 17 -2.75 0.20 -3.72
C GLU A 17 -3.71 -0.96 -3.41
N ALA A 18 -3.21 -2.20 -3.39
CA ALA A 18 -4.02 -3.37 -3.09
C ALA A 18 -4.66 -3.28 -1.70
N LEU A 19 -3.91 -2.83 -0.69
CA LEU A 19 -4.43 -2.58 0.66
C LEU A 19 -5.49 -1.48 0.68
N SER A 20 -5.31 -0.42 -0.12
CA SER A 20 -6.27 0.68 -0.21
C SER A 20 -7.60 0.23 -0.83
N GLN A 21 -7.54 -0.56 -1.90
CA GLN A 21 -8.74 -1.15 -2.51
C GLN A 21 -9.44 -2.12 -1.55
N TRP A 22 -8.69 -3.01 -0.91
CA TRP A 22 -9.24 -3.96 0.05
C TRP A 22 -9.90 -3.26 1.24
N ARG A 23 -9.28 -2.20 1.77
CA ARG A 23 -9.87 -1.35 2.81
C ARG A 23 -11.24 -0.80 2.41
N LEU A 24 -11.39 -0.34 1.16
CA LEU A 24 -12.67 0.21 0.67
C LEU A 24 -13.77 -0.86 0.62
N GLU A 25 -13.43 -2.10 0.29
CA GLU A 25 -14.35 -3.24 0.30
C GLU A 25 -14.76 -3.60 1.74
N LEU A 26 -13.80 -3.61 2.67
CA LEU A 26 -14.01 -4.02 4.05
C LEU A 26 -14.76 -3.01 4.91
N ARG A 27 -14.72 -1.71 4.57
CA ARG A 27 -15.17 -0.61 5.47
C ARG A 27 -16.58 -0.79 6.06
N HIS A 28 -17.45 -1.53 5.37
CA HIS A 28 -18.85 -1.74 5.76
C HIS A 28 -19.11 -3.06 6.49
N PHE A 29 -18.22 -4.03 6.38
CA PHE A 29 -18.41 -5.40 6.87
C PHE A 29 -17.42 -5.77 7.97
N GLU A 30 -16.18 -5.27 7.88
CA GLU A 30 -15.09 -5.54 8.82
C GLU A 30 -14.32 -4.24 9.13
N PRO A 31 -14.94 -3.26 9.82
CA PRO A 31 -14.35 -1.94 10.03
C PRO A 31 -12.99 -1.99 10.74
N GLU A 32 -12.81 -2.90 11.71
CA GLU A 32 -11.52 -3.08 12.41
C GLU A 32 -10.39 -3.51 11.46
N ARG A 33 -10.69 -4.35 10.46
CA ARG A 33 -9.72 -4.74 9.44
C ARG A 33 -9.44 -3.63 8.45
N ALA A 34 -10.46 -2.82 8.13
CA ALA A 34 -10.30 -1.64 7.29
C ALA A 34 -9.41 -0.58 7.97
N ASP A 35 -9.58 -0.37 9.28
CA ASP A 35 -8.72 0.52 10.07
C ASP A 35 -7.29 -0.01 10.13
N ARG A 36 -7.13 -1.32 10.35
CA ARG A 36 -5.80 -1.94 10.31
C ARG A 36 -5.12 -1.80 8.94
N ALA A 37 -5.86 -1.93 7.85
CA ALA A 37 -5.33 -1.69 6.51
C ALA A 37 -4.89 -0.23 6.33
N ALA A 38 -5.63 0.74 6.89
CA ALA A 38 -5.24 2.15 6.88
C ALA A 38 -3.90 2.38 7.62
N GLU A 39 -3.76 1.83 8.83
CA GLU A 39 -2.50 1.93 9.60
C GLU A 39 -1.30 1.30 8.86
N LEU A 40 -1.53 0.19 8.16
CA LEU A 40 -0.48 -0.47 7.38
C LEU A 40 -0.04 0.38 6.18
N ILE A 41 -0.99 1.02 5.49
CA ILE A 41 -0.69 1.93 4.39
C ILE A 41 0.15 3.11 4.88
N GLU A 42 -0.23 3.76 5.98
CA GLU A 42 0.54 4.88 6.56
C GLU A 42 1.97 4.44 6.91
N ARG A 43 2.13 3.30 7.59
CA ARG A 43 3.46 2.78 7.95
C ARG A 43 4.32 2.42 6.75
N ILE A 44 3.73 1.86 5.69
CA ILE A 44 4.45 1.56 4.45
C ILE A 44 4.88 2.86 3.78
N SER A 45 3.97 3.82 3.68
CA SER A 45 4.25 5.14 3.11
C SER A 45 5.37 5.87 3.84
N ASP A 46 5.35 5.91 5.16
CA ASP A 46 6.41 6.53 5.96
C ASP A 46 7.76 5.82 5.78
N LYS A 47 7.77 4.48 5.77
CA LYS A 47 9.01 3.70 5.63
C LYS A 47 9.63 3.83 4.23
N GLN A 48 8.80 3.94 3.20
CA GLN A 48 9.22 3.92 1.80
C GLN A 48 9.26 5.31 1.15
N GLY A 49 8.86 6.36 1.87
CA GLY A 49 8.80 7.72 1.35
C GLY A 49 7.71 7.94 0.29
N LEU A 50 6.59 7.25 0.41
CA LEU A 50 5.47 7.32 -0.54
C LEU A 50 4.38 8.27 -0.05
N ASP A 51 3.71 8.96 -0.96
CA ASP A 51 2.48 9.69 -0.62
C ASP A 51 1.29 8.70 -0.53
N SER A 52 0.77 8.50 0.68
CA SER A 52 -0.33 7.56 0.97
C SER A 52 -1.68 7.97 0.35
N VAL A 53 -1.87 9.25 0.03
CA VAL A 53 -3.10 9.78 -0.59
C VAL A 53 -3.06 9.59 -2.09
N CYS A 54 -1.86 9.71 -2.69
CA CYS A 54 -1.66 9.68 -4.14
C CYS A 54 -0.96 8.39 -4.62
N ILE A 55 -1.11 7.26 -3.92
CA ILE A 55 -0.41 5.99 -4.24
C ILE A 55 -0.57 5.62 -5.72
N VAL A 56 -1.81 5.61 -6.22
CA VAL A 56 -2.12 5.22 -7.61
C VAL A 56 -1.42 6.12 -8.63
N ALA A 57 -1.24 7.40 -8.33
CA ALA A 57 -0.59 8.35 -9.22
C ALA A 57 0.94 8.17 -9.28
N GLN A 58 1.54 7.49 -8.30
CA GLN A 58 2.97 7.19 -8.23
C GLN A 58 3.35 5.88 -8.95
N ILE A 59 2.37 5.05 -9.28
CA ILE A 59 2.59 3.78 -9.99
C ILE A 59 3.01 4.07 -11.43
N ASN A 60 4.20 3.58 -11.80
CA ASN A 60 4.66 3.61 -13.18
C ASN A 60 3.97 2.48 -13.96
N LYS A 61 3.06 2.84 -14.87
CA LYS A 61 2.31 1.89 -15.70
C LYS A 61 3.18 1.11 -16.69
N GLU A 62 4.39 1.58 -16.98
CA GLU A 62 5.34 0.90 -17.86
C GLU A 62 6.24 -0.09 -17.11
N TRP A 63 6.18 -0.10 -15.77
CA TRP A 63 6.93 -1.05 -14.97
C TRP A 63 6.25 -2.42 -14.97
N SER A 64 7.03 -3.48 -15.14
CA SER A 64 6.54 -4.85 -15.37
C SER A 64 7.15 -5.90 -14.43
N GLY A 65 7.93 -5.48 -13.44
CA GLY A 65 8.70 -6.35 -12.53
C GLY A 65 10.19 -6.22 -12.77
#